data_AF-A0AAI9ZQ74-F1
#
_entry.id   AF-A0AAI9ZQ74-F1
#
_cell.length_a   1.000
_cell.length_b   1.000
_cell.length_c   1.000
_cell.angle_alpha   90.00
_cell.angle_beta   90.00
_cell.angle_gamma   90.00
#
_symmetry.space_group_name_H-M   'P 1'
#
loop_
_entity.id
_entity.type
_entity.pdbx_description
1 polymer ?
#
loop_
_entity_poly.entity_id
_entity_poly.type
_entity_poly.pdbx_seq_one_letter_code
_entity_poly.pdbx_strand_id
1 'polypeptide(L)'
;MAKKGTKEKRAKDPKGIPLAQPDRSAPSEATLLQMAQDRGLFKQADKDPRNKNLPKGAVRIDRPGAEDSDDEEDDEEVLLSPLMDRIMDTLLWTVSLAMVHGTFDVLVQNQYAKEIEWSNVVSRTLIALMVLFFLFYNLHAFPSSPNLVPGLPARYQHPIRQAIFFVAGVWAGCHLIYITNKFSYLYIMKQAPTLGCVWIWSILELDLPVAVASLAVAGAYLLQGGYAIK
;
A
#
# COMPACT_ATOMS: atom_id res chain seq x y z
N MET A 1 35.87 -52.34 6.76
CA MET A 1 35.83 -52.31 8.24
C MET A 1 34.71 -51.36 8.66
N ALA A 2 33.62 -51.89 9.23
CA ALA A 2 32.39 -51.14 9.49
C ALA A 2 32.48 -50.39 10.83
N LYS A 3 32.29 -49.06 10.81
CA LYS A 3 32.22 -48.23 12.01
C LYS A 3 30.83 -48.37 12.64
N LYS A 4 30.82 -48.87 13.87
CA LYS A 4 29.65 -49.23 14.68
C LYS A 4 28.84 -47.96 15.00
N GLY A 5 27.59 -47.87 14.53
CA GLY A 5 26.69 -46.77 14.86
C GLY A 5 26.26 -46.84 16.33
N THR A 6 26.60 -45.81 17.10
CA THR A 6 26.21 -45.68 18.50
C THR A 6 24.73 -45.31 18.57
N LYS A 7 23.90 -46.20 19.13
CA LYS A 7 22.48 -45.89 19.40
C LYS A 7 22.39 -44.93 20.58
N GLU A 8 21.98 -43.69 20.34
CA GLU A 8 21.62 -42.75 21.41
C GLU A 8 20.31 -43.16 22.09
N LYS A 9 20.33 -43.17 23.42
CA LYS A 9 19.15 -43.46 24.25
C LYS A 9 18.31 -42.20 24.37
N ARG A 10 17.02 -42.28 24.01
CA ARG A 10 16.05 -41.19 24.12
C ARG A 10 15.80 -40.86 25.60
N ALA A 11 16.21 -39.66 26.04
CA ALA A 11 15.94 -39.16 27.38
C ALA A 11 14.45 -38.79 27.51
N LYS A 12 13.83 -39.16 28.65
CA LYS A 12 12.39 -39.00 28.92
C LYS A 12 12.00 -37.69 29.62
N ASP A 13 12.97 -36.85 30.01
CA ASP A 13 12.71 -35.61 30.77
C ASP A 13 13.37 -34.38 30.11
N PRO A 14 12.61 -33.30 29.83
CA PRO A 14 13.10 -32.12 29.11
C PRO A 14 14.14 -31.30 29.90
N LYS A 15 14.21 -31.44 31.23
CA LYS A 15 15.16 -30.73 32.10
C LYS A 15 16.56 -31.36 32.16
N GLY A 16 16.74 -32.57 31.61
CA GLY A 16 18.00 -33.33 31.66
C GLY A 16 18.80 -33.32 30.36
N ILE A 17 18.36 -32.58 29.33
CA ILE A 17 19.07 -32.49 28.06
C ILE A 17 20.18 -31.44 28.21
N PRO A 18 21.48 -31.82 28.16
CA PRO A 18 22.55 -30.83 28.22
C PRO A 18 22.42 -29.91 27.00
N LEU A 19 22.22 -28.62 27.27
CA LEU A 19 22.16 -27.57 26.25
C LEU A 19 23.58 -27.29 25.73
N ALA A 20 24.10 -28.22 24.94
CA ALA A 20 25.34 -28.01 24.19
C ALA A 20 25.00 -27.27 22.89
N GLN A 21 25.72 -26.20 22.59
CA GLN A 21 25.59 -25.55 21.30
C GLN A 21 26.07 -26.50 20.20
N PRO A 22 25.36 -26.58 19.06
CA PRO A 22 25.83 -27.35 17.92
C PRO A 22 27.22 -26.87 17.50
N ASP A 23 28.10 -27.80 17.16
CA ASP A 23 29.41 -27.47 16.61
C ASP A 23 29.23 -26.68 15.31
N ARG A 24 29.73 -25.44 15.29
CA ARG A 24 29.65 -24.51 14.16
C ARG A 24 30.92 -24.52 13.30
N SER A 25 31.85 -25.44 13.58
CA SER A 25 33.04 -25.60 12.74
C SER A 25 32.66 -26.01 11.32
N ALA A 26 33.40 -25.48 10.34
CA ALA A 26 33.16 -25.81 8.95
C ALA A 26 33.45 -27.30 8.69
N PRO A 27 32.71 -27.98 7.79
CA PRO A 27 32.92 -29.38 7.49
C PRO A 27 34.36 -29.64 7.02
N SER A 28 35.04 -30.62 7.63
CA SER A 28 36.39 -31.01 7.21
C SER A 28 36.40 -31.88 5.95
N GLU A 29 35.26 -32.51 5.63
CA GLU A 29 35.07 -33.34 4.44
C GLU A 29 34.39 -32.54 3.33
N ALA A 30 34.60 -32.96 2.08
CA ALA A 30 34.03 -32.28 0.92
C ALA A 30 32.51 -32.19 1.07
N THR A 31 31.98 -30.96 0.97
CA THR A 31 30.55 -30.72 1.14
C THR A 31 29.77 -31.33 -0.02
N LEU A 32 28.54 -31.76 0.23
CA LEU A 32 27.66 -32.30 -0.82
C LEU A 32 27.50 -31.33 -2.00
N LEU A 33 27.54 -30.03 -1.71
CA LEU A 33 27.56 -28.97 -2.72
C LEU A 33 28.80 -29.04 -3.62
N GLN A 34 29.99 -29.17 -3.02
CA GLN A 34 31.26 -29.29 -3.75
C GLN A 34 31.31 -30.58 -4.57
N MET A 35 30.87 -31.71 -4.01
CA MET A 35 30.80 -32.96 -4.77
C MET A 35 29.82 -32.89 -5.95
N ALA A 36 28.69 -32.20 -5.78
CA ALA A 36 27.73 -31.98 -6.86
C ALA A 36 28.29 -31.07 -7.96
N GLN A 37 29.11 -30.08 -7.57
CA GLN A 37 29.81 -29.21 -8.49
C GLN A 37 30.90 -29.96 -9.28
N ASP A 38 31.71 -30.79 -8.61
CA ASP A 38 32.77 -31.60 -9.24
C ASP A 38 32.17 -32.63 -10.24
N ARG A 39 31.01 -33.19 -9.92
CA ARG A 39 30.27 -34.10 -10.81
C ARG A 39 29.48 -33.40 -11.90
N GLY A 40 29.48 -32.07 -11.94
CA GLY A 40 28.79 -31.27 -12.95
C GLY A 40 27.26 -31.39 -12.93
N LEU A 41 26.67 -31.81 -11.81
CA LEU A 41 25.24 -32.12 -11.70
C LEU A 41 24.35 -30.89 -11.94
N PHE A 42 24.81 -29.69 -11.58
CA PHE A 42 24.10 -28.43 -11.83
C PHE A 42 23.94 -28.15 -13.33
N LYS A 43 25.00 -28.36 -14.12
CA LYS A 43 24.96 -28.18 -15.59
C LYS A 43 24.10 -29.23 -16.28
N GLN A 44 23.97 -30.42 -15.68
CA GLN A 44 23.09 -31.46 -16.15
C GLN A 44 21.63 -31.15 -15.84
N ALA A 45 21.34 -30.61 -14.64
CA ALA A 45 20.01 -30.17 -14.25
C ALA A 45 19.49 -28.99 -15.09
N ASP A 46 20.36 -28.06 -15.50
CA ASP A 46 19.99 -26.93 -16.38
C ASP A 46 19.63 -27.37 -17.81
N LYS A 47 20.17 -28.50 -18.26
CA LYS A 47 19.91 -29.07 -19.59
C LYS A 47 18.67 -29.95 -19.64
N ASP A 48 18.13 -30.35 -18.49
CA ASP A 48 16.94 -31.18 -18.43
C ASP A 48 15.69 -30.35 -18.80
N PRO A 49 14.96 -30.69 -19.88
CA PRO A 49 13.77 -29.93 -20.30
C PRO A 49 12.66 -29.92 -19.24
N ARG A 50 12.65 -30.87 -18.29
CA ARG A 50 11.72 -30.86 -17.15
C ARG A 50 11.99 -29.70 -16.20
N ASN A 51 13.23 -29.22 -16.14
CA ASN A 51 13.63 -28.14 -15.24
C ASN A 51 13.21 -26.75 -15.76
N LYS A 52 12.83 -26.68 -17.05
CA LYS A 52 12.39 -25.45 -17.72
C LYS A 52 10.97 -25.02 -17.35
N ASN A 53 10.17 -25.96 -16.87
CA ASN A 53 8.76 -25.78 -16.50
C ASN A 53 8.55 -25.83 -14.97
N LEU A 54 9.59 -25.63 -14.15
CA LEU A 54 9.41 -25.57 -12.71
C LEU A 54 8.52 -24.36 -12.35
N PRO A 55 7.54 -24.54 -11.45
CA PRO A 55 6.72 -23.45 -10.96
C PRO A 55 7.62 -22.36 -10.34
N LYS A 56 7.28 -21.09 -10.59
CA LYS A 56 7.94 -19.94 -9.94
C LYS A 56 7.69 -20.06 -8.43
N GLY A 57 8.68 -20.52 -7.68
CA GLY A 57 8.57 -20.86 -6.26
C GLY A 57 9.39 -22.07 -5.83
N ALA A 58 9.85 -22.90 -6.78
CA ALA A 58 10.86 -23.90 -6.46
C ALA A 58 12.16 -23.19 -6.06
N VAL A 59 12.53 -23.27 -4.78
CA VAL A 59 13.76 -22.69 -4.22
C VAL A 59 14.93 -23.19 -5.05
N ARG A 60 15.42 -22.33 -5.94
CA ARG A 60 16.74 -22.50 -6.53
C ARG A 60 17.68 -22.25 -5.38
N ILE A 61 18.47 -23.26 -5.00
CA ILE A 61 19.60 -23.03 -4.12
C ILE A 61 20.57 -22.20 -4.95
N ASP A 62 20.37 -20.88 -4.89
CA ASP A 62 21.16 -19.92 -5.59
C ASP A 62 22.58 -19.97 -5.04
N ARG A 63 23.53 -19.84 -5.95
CA ARG A 63 24.96 -19.61 -5.70
C ARG A 63 25.10 -18.59 -4.55
N PRO A 64 26.01 -18.80 -3.59
CA PRO A 64 26.11 -17.91 -2.43
C PRO A 64 26.53 -16.52 -2.89
N GLY A 65 25.64 -15.55 -2.67
CA GLY A 65 25.87 -14.13 -2.92
C GLY A 65 24.60 -13.29 -2.75
N ALA A 66 24.43 -12.73 -1.55
CA ALA A 66 23.54 -11.64 -1.13
C ALA A 66 22.05 -11.97 -0.87
N GLU A 67 21.73 -12.10 0.44
CA GLU A 67 20.67 -11.40 1.24
C GLU A 67 19.41 -10.96 0.47
N ASP A 68 18.17 -11.29 0.84
CA ASP A 68 17.51 -11.19 2.17
C ASP A 68 16.11 -11.89 2.06
N SER A 69 15.65 -12.65 3.08
CA SER A 69 14.47 -12.38 3.96
C SER A 69 13.14 -12.06 3.22
N ASP A 70 11.96 -12.64 3.46
CA ASP A 70 11.38 -13.39 4.57
C ASP A 70 10.10 -14.12 4.10
N ASP A 71 9.61 -14.99 4.97
CA ASP A 71 8.48 -15.92 4.87
C ASP A 71 7.06 -15.30 4.79
N GLU A 72 6.10 -16.21 4.52
CA GLU A 72 4.73 -16.33 5.07
C GLU A 72 3.49 -16.13 4.16
N GLU A 73 2.69 -17.20 4.17
CA GLU A 73 1.23 -17.36 3.95
C GLU A 73 0.65 -17.31 2.52
N ASP A 74 0.42 -18.53 1.99
CA ASP A 74 -0.46 -18.84 0.84
C ASP A 74 -1.93 -18.51 1.19
N ASP A 75 -2.34 -17.28 0.94
CA ASP A 75 -3.66 -17.04 0.35
C ASP A 75 -3.47 -17.11 -1.17
N GLU A 76 -4.24 -17.95 -1.88
CA GLU A 76 -4.31 -17.96 -3.35
C GLU A 76 -4.97 -16.65 -3.85
N GLU A 77 -4.32 -15.53 -3.59
CA GLU A 77 -4.58 -14.26 -4.22
C GLU A 77 -4.17 -14.46 -5.67
N VAL A 78 -5.11 -14.26 -6.60
CA VAL A 78 -4.82 -14.26 -8.04
C VAL A 78 -3.75 -13.18 -8.23
N LEU A 79 -2.47 -13.57 -8.28
CA LEU A 79 -1.34 -12.68 -8.46
C LEU A 79 -1.46 -12.04 -9.84
N LEU A 80 -2.26 -10.97 -9.94
CA LEU A 80 -2.34 -10.18 -11.14
C LEU A 80 -0.95 -9.57 -11.36
N SER A 81 -0.66 -9.14 -12.59
CA SER A 81 0.57 -8.38 -12.84
C SER A 81 0.60 -7.17 -11.90
N PRO A 82 1.76 -6.74 -11.34
CA PRO A 82 1.84 -5.59 -10.42
C PRO A 82 1.22 -4.29 -10.99
N LEU A 83 1.18 -4.18 -12.32
CA LEU A 83 0.47 -3.10 -13.03
C LEU A 83 -1.04 -3.23 -12.90
N MET A 84 -1.57 -4.44 -13.07
CA MET A 84 -2.99 -4.74 -12.98
C MET A 84 -3.50 -4.57 -11.55
N ASP A 85 -2.76 -5.02 -10.53
CA ASP A 85 -3.10 -4.75 -9.12
C ASP A 85 -3.23 -3.25 -8.88
N ARG A 86 -2.24 -2.48 -9.33
CA ARG A 86 -2.26 -1.02 -9.24
C ARG A 86 -3.47 -0.41 -9.94
N ILE A 87 -3.80 -0.83 -11.15
CA ILE A 87 -4.96 -0.30 -11.89
C ILE A 87 -6.27 -0.67 -11.19
N MET A 88 -6.42 -1.92 -10.76
CA MET A 88 -7.65 -2.40 -10.13
C MET A 88 -7.89 -1.72 -8.79
N ASP A 89 -6.84 -1.58 -7.98
CA ASP A 89 -6.91 -0.86 -6.71
C ASP A 89 -7.23 0.63 -6.93
N THR A 90 -6.52 1.28 -7.87
CA THR A 90 -6.83 2.67 -8.27
C THR A 90 -8.28 2.81 -8.73
N LEU A 91 -8.77 1.89 -9.56
CA LEU A 91 -10.13 1.92 -10.09
C LEU A 91 -11.16 1.76 -8.96
N LEU A 92 -10.93 0.83 -8.04
CA LEU A 92 -11.81 0.58 -6.89
C LEU A 92 -11.94 1.83 -6.01
N TRP A 93 -10.81 2.45 -5.66
CA TRP A 93 -10.80 3.68 -4.88
C TRP A 93 -11.45 4.84 -5.60
N THR A 94 -11.12 5.04 -6.88
CA THR A 94 -11.56 6.22 -7.64
C THR A 94 -13.02 6.15 -8.03
N VAL A 95 -13.57 4.97 -8.30
CA VAL A 95 -15.01 4.76 -8.48
C VAL A 95 -15.75 5.05 -7.17
N SER A 96 -15.25 4.56 -6.05
CA SER A 96 -15.82 4.84 -4.72
C SER A 96 -15.85 6.34 -4.42
N LEU A 97 -14.74 7.05 -4.65
CA LEU A 97 -14.70 8.50 -4.45
C LEU A 97 -15.53 9.28 -5.47
N ALA A 98 -15.61 8.83 -6.72
CA ALA A 98 -16.47 9.45 -7.72
C ALA A 98 -17.95 9.35 -7.32
N MET A 99 -18.37 8.24 -6.73
CA MET A 99 -19.72 8.09 -6.17
C MET A 99 -19.97 9.06 -5.02
N VAL A 100 -19.00 9.24 -4.12
CA VAL A 100 -19.07 10.25 -3.05
C VAL A 100 -19.16 11.66 -3.64
N HIS A 101 -18.36 11.97 -4.66
CA HIS A 101 -18.39 13.26 -5.36
C HIS A 101 -19.76 13.56 -5.97
N GLY A 102 -20.32 12.59 -6.72
CA GLY A 102 -21.64 12.72 -7.31
C GLY A 102 -22.73 12.88 -6.24
N THR A 103 -22.60 12.15 -5.12
CA THR A 103 -23.51 12.28 -3.97
C THR A 103 -23.44 13.68 -3.36
N PHE A 104 -22.25 14.23 -3.14
CA PHE A 104 -22.10 15.60 -2.66
C PHE A 104 -22.65 16.63 -3.64
N ASP A 105 -22.45 16.45 -4.94
CA ASP A 105 -23.01 17.34 -5.96
C ASP A 105 -24.55 17.35 -5.93
N VAL A 106 -25.18 16.18 -5.73
CA VAL A 106 -26.64 16.08 -5.54
C VAL A 106 -27.08 16.71 -4.22
N LEU A 107 -26.40 16.42 -3.12
CA LEU A 107 -26.74 16.94 -1.79
C LEU A 107 -26.67 18.46 -1.74
N VAL A 108 -25.61 19.06 -2.31
CA VAL A 108 -25.45 20.51 -2.30
C VAL A 108 -26.50 21.18 -3.20
N GLN A 109 -26.86 20.60 -4.35
CA GLN A 109 -27.97 21.12 -5.17
C GLN A 109 -29.31 21.05 -4.43
N ASN A 110 -29.56 19.94 -3.72
CA ASN A 110 -30.77 19.77 -2.92
C ASN A 110 -30.82 20.75 -1.74
N GLN A 111 -29.69 21.02 -1.08
CA GLN A 111 -29.57 21.99 0.01
C GLN A 111 -29.97 23.41 -0.41
N TYR A 112 -29.71 23.78 -1.67
CA TYR A 112 -30.03 25.09 -2.23
C TYR A 112 -31.28 25.09 -3.12
N ALA A 113 -32.11 24.03 -3.06
CA ALA A 113 -33.34 23.89 -3.84
C ALA A 113 -33.16 24.15 -5.35
N LYS A 114 -32.02 23.72 -5.90
CA LYS A 114 -31.74 23.84 -7.34
C LYS A 114 -32.29 22.63 -8.10
N GLU A 115 -32.88 22.88 -9.26
CA GLU A 115 -33.32 21.80 -10.15
C GLU A 115 -32.14 20.95 -10.62
N ILE A 116 -32.26 19.63 -10.45
CA ILE A 116 -31.21 18.67 -10.73
C ILE A 116 -31.25 18.31 -12.21
N GLU A 117 -30.22 18.73 -12.94
CA GLU A 117 -30.00 18.28 -14.30
C GLU A 117 -29.07 17.06 -14.30
N TRP A 118 -29.66 15.87 -14.38
CA TRP A 118 -28.95 14.59 -14.29
C TRP A 118 -27.82 14.45 -15.31
N SER A 119 -28.00 14.96 -16.53
CA SER A 119 -26.95 14.95 -17.57
C SER A 119 -25.68 15.67 -17.09
N ASN A 120 -25.84 16.85 -16.49
CA ASN A 120 -24.74 17.65 -15.98
C ASN A 120 -24.11 17.06 -14.71
N VAL A 121 -24.90 16.41 -13.85
CA VAL A 121 -24.39 15.69 -12.68
C VAL A 121 -23.51 14.51 -13.11
N VAL A 122 -23.99 13.69 -14.04
CA VAL A 122 -23.24 12.52 -14.56
C VAL A 122 -21.97 12.97 -15.28
N SER A 123 -22.05 13.98 -16.14
CA SER A 123 -20.89 14.52 -16.84
C SER A 123 -19.80 15.03 -15.87
N ARG A 124 -20.18 15.83 -14.87
CA ARG A 124 -19.25 16.32 -13.84
C ARG A 124 -18.67 15.19 -13.00
N THR A 125 -19.47 14.17 -12.68
CA THR A 125 -19.01 13.00 -11.92
C THR A 125 -18.02 12.18 -12.73
N LEU A 126 -18.22 12.05 -14.04
CA LEU A 126 -17.31 11.31 -14.93
C LEU A 126 -15.98 12.08 -15.13
N ILE A 127 -16.05 13.40 -15.27
CA ILE A 127 -14.84 14.25 -15.28
C ILE A 127 -14.11 14.13 -13.94
N ALA A 128 -14.83 14.19 -12.82
CA ALA A 128 -14.24 14.00 -11.49
C ALA A 128 -13.59 12.62 -11.35
N LEU A 129 -14.22 11.56 -11.86
CA LEU A 129 -13.65 10.21 -11.88
C LEU A 129 -12.33 10.18 -12.66
N MET A 130 -12.27 10.77 -13.85
CA MET A 130 -11.03 10.80 -14.64
C MET A 130 -9.91 11.57 -13.93
N VAL A 131 -10.24 12.72 -13.33
CA VAL A 131 -9.29 13.54 -12.58
C VAL A 131 -8.82 12.80 -11.33
N LEU A 132 -9.74 12.23 -10.56
CA LEU A 132 -9.42 11.43 -9.37
C LEU A 132 -8.60 10.21 -9.75
N PHE A 133 -8.92 9.52 -10.85
CA PHE A 133 -8.15 8.37 -11.33
C PHE A 133 -6.70 8.76 -11.62
N PHE A 134 -6.50 9.83 -12.39
CA PHE A 134 -5.15 10.33 -12.66
C PHE A 134 -4.42 10.70 -11.37
N LEU A 135 -5.10 11.40 -10.47
CA LEU A 135 -4.48 11.95 -9.28
C LEU A 135 -4.17 10.83 -8.25
N PHE A 136 -5.07 9.89 -8.02
CA PHE A 136 -4.83 8.67 -7.23
C PHE A 136 -3.73 7.82 -7.83
N TYR A 137 -3.77 7.54 -9.13
CA TYR A 137 -2.78 6.72 -9.78
C TYR A 137 -1.36 7.25 -9.53
N ASN A 138 -1.19 8.58 -9.47
CA ASN A 138 0.11 9.20 -9.25
C ASN A 138 0.49 9.37 -7.77
N LEU A 139 -0.48 9.65 -6.89
CA LEU A 139 -0.19 10.10 -5.51
C LEU A 139 -0.49 9.05 -4.43
N HIS A 140 -1.28 8.01 -4.74
CA HIS A 140 -1.62 6.94 -3.81
C HIS A 140 -0.42 6.03 -3.55
N ALA A 141 -0.22 5.67 -2.28
CA ALA A 141 0.84 4.76 -1.89
C ALA A 141 0.49 3.31 -2.25
N PHE A 142 1.09 2.78 -3.32
CA PHE A 142 0.99 1.36 -3.62
C PHE A 142 2.00 0.57 -2.78
N PRO A 143 1.58 -0.46 -2.03
CA PRO A 143 2.49 -1.36 -1.31
C PRO A 143 3.54 -1.97 -2.25
N SER A 144 3.14 -2.22 -3.50
CA SER A 144 3.93 -2.93 -4.52
C SER A 144 4.99 -2.06 -5.22
N SER A 145 4.93 -0.72 -5.08
CA SER A 145 5.95 0.17 -5.66
C SER A 145 6.04 1.51 -4.89
N PRO A 146 6.95 1.65 -3.91
CA PRO A 146 7.03 2.85 -3.08
C PRO A 146 7.52 4.10 -3.84
N ASN A 147 8.10 3.94 -5.04
CA ASN A 147 8.71 5.03 -5.81
C ASN A 147 7.68 5.98 -6.43
N LEU A 148 7.27 6.99 -5.67
CA LEU A 148 6.35 8.05 -6.11
C LEU A 148 6.99 9.00 -7.15
N VAL A 149 8.31 9.20 -7.10
CA VAL A 149 9.05 10.07 -8.02
C VAL A 149 10.32 9.35 -8.49
N PRO A 150 10.55 9.18 -9.80
CA PRO A 150 11.79 8.61 -10.31
C PRO A 150 12.95 9.55 -9.95
N GLY A 151 13.78 9.15 -8.98
CA GLY A 151 15.01 9.87 -8.59
C GLY A 151 15.08 10.37 -7.14
N LEU A 152 14.02 10.25 -6.33
CA LEU A 152 14.10 10.58 -4.90
C LEU A 152 14.48 9.36 -4.04
N PRO A 153 15.35 9.49 -3.03
CA PRO A 153 15.63 8.43 -2.07
C PRO A 153 14.37 7.96 -1.34
N ALA A 154 14.12 6.64 -1.30
CA ALA A 154 12.93 6.02 -0.71
C ALA A 154 12.63 6.47 0.74
N ARG A 155 13.68 6.76 1.53
CA ARG A 155 13.57 7.25 2.92
C ARG A 155 12.76 8.54 3.09
N TYR A 156 12.75 9.42 2.10
CA TYR A 156 12.05 10.71 2.19
C TYR A 156 10.67 10.70 1.53
N GLN A 157 10.34 9.66 0.76
CA GLN A 157 9.07 9.61 0.03
C GLN A 157 7.87 9.51 0.98
N HIS A 158 7.98 8.71 2.05
CA HIS A 158 6.94 8.61 3.08
C HIS A 158 6.64 9.93 3.80
N PRO A 159 7.62 10.62 4.43
CA PRO A 159 7.34 11.87 5.14
C PRO A 159 6.89 13.00 4.21
N ILE A 160 7.41 13.06 2.97
CA ILE A 160 6.97 14.06 1.98
C ILE A 160 5.51 13.81 1.61
N ARG A 161 5.11 12.56 1.36
CA ARG A 161 3.71 12.21 1.07
C ARG A 161 2.78 12.61 2.22
N GLN A 162 3.12 12.19 3.45
CA GLN A 162 2.37 12.56 4.65
C GLN A 162 2.26 14.08 4.81
N ALA A 163 3.33 14.84 4.56
CA ALA A 163 3.30 16.29 4.61
C ALA A 163 2.39 16.91 3.53
N ILE A 164 2.42 16.39 2.30
CA ILE A 164 1.56 16.86 1.19
C ILE A 164 0.08 16.65 1.56
N PHE A 165 -0.28 15.45 2.01
CA PHE A 165 -1.67 15.16 2.40
C PHE A 165 -2.09 15.88 3.67
N PHE A 166 -1.18 16.14 4.61
CA PHE A 166 -1.47 16.96 5.78
C PHE A 166 -1.82 18.40 5.37
N VAL A 167 -0.99 19.02 4.54
CA VAL A 167 -1.22 20.39 4.04
C VAL A 167 -2.48 20.44 3.19
N ALA A 168 -2.67 19.49 2.27
CA ALA A 168 -3.87 19.40 1.43
C ALA A 168 -5.13 19.22 2.28
N GLY A 169 -5.10 18.35 3.30
CA GLY A 169 -6.22 18.09 4.19
C GLY A 169 -6.58 19.30 5.06
N VAL A 170 -5.59 19.95 5.69
CA VAL A 170 -5.82 21.17 6.48
C VAL A 170 -6.34 22.30 5.59
N TRP A 171 -5.72 22.51 4.42
CA TRP A 171 -6.14 23.54 3.48
C TRP A 171 -7.56 23.28 2.97
N ALA A 172 -7.85 22.06 2.49
CA ALA A 172 -9.16 21.70 1.97
C ALA A 172 -10.25 21.81 3.04
N GLY A 173 -10.00 21.33 4.26
CA GLY A 173 -10.94 21.44 5.38
C GLY A 173 -11.21 22.88 5.80
N CYS A 174 -10.15 23.68 6.02
CA CYS A 174 -10.30 25.09 6.40
C CYS A 174 -10.94 25.91 5.28
N HIS A 175 -10.58 25.63 4.02
CA HIS A 175 -11.15 26.30 2.85
C HIS A 175 -12.63 25.93 2.69
N LEU A 176 -13.02 24.66 2.86
CA LEU A 176 -14.42 24.23 2.81
C LEU A 176 -15.27 24.97 3.86
N ILE A 177 -14.77 25.09 5.10
CA ILE A 177 -15.41 25.86 6.16
C ILE A 177 -15.52 27.34 5.77
N TYR A 178 -14.44 27.93 5.27
CA TYR A 178 -14.42 29.32 4.84
C TYR A 178 -15.45 29.59 3.73
N ILE A 179 -15.48 28.75 2.70
CA ILE A 179 -16.35 29.01 1.54
C ILE A 179 -17.83 28.86 1.87
N THR A 180 -18.15 27.91 2.74
CA THR A 180 -19.53 27.62 3.13
C THR A 180 -20.11 28.76 3.97
N ASN A 181 -19.27 29.48 4.71
CA ASN A 181 -19.70 30.58 5.58
C ASN A 181 -19.62 31.97 4.94
N LYS A 182 -18.75 32.18 3.93
CA LYS A 182 -18.47 33.53 3.39
C LYS A 182 -18.97 33.78 1.98
N PHE A 183 -19.16 32.75 1.15
CA PHE A 183 -19.54 32.94 -0.25
C PHE A 183 -21.00 32.59 -0.52
N SER A 184 -21.51 33.11 -1.63
CA SER A 184 -22.85 32.82 -2.12
C SER A 184 -22.98 31.40 -2.63
N TYR A 185 -24.22 30.88 -2.62
CA TYR A 185 -24.56 29.50 -2.96
C TYR A 185 -24.00 29.00 -4.31
N LEU A 186 -23.94 29.84 -5.36
CA LEU A 186 -23.40 29.46 -6.67
C LEU A 186 -21.92 29.04 -6.62
N TYR A 187 -21.14 29.67 -5.75
CA TYR A 187 -19.72 29.35 -5.57
C TYR A 187 -19.57 28.05 -4.79
N ILE A 188 -20.34 27.90 -3.72
CA ILE A 188 -20.37 26.68 -2.88
C ILE A 188 -20.75 25.45 -3.73
N MET A 189 -21.80 25.55 -4.55
CA MET A 189 -22.24 24.46 -5.43
C MET A 189 -21.18 23.97 -6.42
N LYS A 190 -20.25 24.84 -6.84
CA LYS A 190 -19.21 24.45 -7.80
C LYS A 190 -17.99 23.81 -7.15
N GLN A 191 -17.70 24.16 -5.89
CA GLN A 191 -16.42 23.84 -5.27
C GLN A 191 -16.53 22.93 -4.05
N ALA A 192 -17.67 22.92 -3.36
CA ALA A 192 -17.85 22.09 -2.17
C ALA A 192 -17.75 20.58 -2.45
N PRO A 193 -18.33 20.01 -3.54
CA PRO A 193 -18.22 18.58 -3.82
C PRO A 193 -16.77 18.14 -4.06
N THR A 194 -16.02 18.91 -4.84
CA THR A 194 -14.62 18.61 -5.17
C THR A 194 -13.70 18.79 -3.97
N LEU A 195 -13.85 19.87 -3.20
CA LEU A 195 -13.08 20.10 -1.97
C LEU A 195 -13.39 19.04 -0.91
N GLY A 196 -14.65 18.64 -0.76
CA GLY A 196 -15.06 17.56 0.14
C GLY A 196 -14.38 16.24 -0.19
N CYS A 197 -14.33 15.86 -1.47
CA CYS A 197 -13.63 14.66 -1.91
C CYS A 197 -12.12 14.73 -1.67
N VAL A 198 -11.47 15.85 -2.01
CA VAL A 198 -10.02 16.02 -1.75
C VAL A 198 -9.73 15.98 -0.26
N TRP A 199 -10.60 16.55 0.57
CA TRP A 199 -10.43 16.54 2.02
C TRP A 199 -10.56 15.13 2.60
N ILE A 200 -11.62 14.39 2.24
CA ILE A 200 -11.82 12.99 2.65
C ILE A 200 -10.63 12.14 2.21
N TRP A 201 -10.22 12.28 0.95
CA TRP A 201 -9.09 11.53 0.43
C TRP A 201 -7.81 11.84 1.19
N SER A 202 -7.54 13.10 1.48
CA SER A 202 -6.36 13.49 2.26
C SER A 202 -6.34 12.85 3.65
N ILE A 203 -7.51 12.76 4.31
CA ILE A 203 -7.64 12.10 5.62
C ILE A 203 -7.39 10.58 5.53
N LEU A 204 -7.87 9.94 4.46
CA LEU A 204 -7.71 8.49 4.27
C LEU A 204 -6.25 8.07 4.05
N GLU A 205 -5.44 8.93 3.43
CA GLU A 205 -4.03 8.65 3.16
C GLU A 205 -3.09 9.04 4.33
N LEU A 206 -3.58 9.84 5.27
CA LEU A 206 -2.81 10.28 6.44
C LEU A 206 -2.71 9.17 7.50
N ASP A 207 -1.56 9.10 8.17
CA ASP A 207 -1.42 8.25 9.36
C ASP A 207 -2.40 8.73 10.45
N LEU A 208 -3.01 7.79 11.19
CA LEU A 208 -4.01 8.10 12.23
C LEU A 208 -3.67 9.30 13.14
N PRO A 209 -2.47 9.42 13.75
CA PRO A 209 -2.16 10.58 14.59
C PRO A 209 -2.12 11.90 13.81
N VAL A 210 -1.62 11.88 12.58
CA VAL A 210 -1.49 13.07 11.72
C VAL A 210 -2.86 13.47 11.16
N ALA A 211 -3.72 12.49 10.86
CA ALA A 211 -5.12 12.70 10.49
C ALA A 211 -5.92 13.35 11.62
N VAL A 212 -5.76 12.87 12.87
CA VAL A 212 -6.39 13.49 14.03
C VAL A 212 -5.87 14.91 14.24
N ALA A 213 -4.58 15.15 14.06
CA ALA A 213 -4.00 16.49 14.13
C ALA A 213 -4.57 17.43 13.05
N SER A 214 -4.72 16.96 11.80
CA SER A 214 -5.26 17.79 10.70
C SER A 214 -6.73 18.16 10.95
N LEU A 215 -7.52 17.22 11.46
CA LEU A 215 -8.91 17.46 11.89
C LEU A 215 -8.99 18.41 13.09
N ALA A 216 -8.09 18.28 14.06
CA ALA A 216 -8.02 19.19 15.21
C ALA A 216 -7.73 20.63 14.77
N VAL A 217 -6.84 20.82 13.78
CA VAL A 217 -6.57 22.15 13.20
C VAL A 217 -7.81 22.70 12.49
N ALA A 218 -8.51 21.90 11.68
CA ALA A 218 -9.76 22.33 11.03
C ALA A 218 -10.86 22.67 12.05
N GLY A 219 -10.98 21.89 13.13
CA GLY A 219 -11.90 22.15 14.23
C GLY A 219 -11.54 23.41 15.02
N ALA A 220 -10.26 23.64 15.29
CA ALA A 220 -9.77 24.86 15.93
C ALA A 220 -10.06 26.10 15.06
N TYR A 221 -9.89 25.99 13.74
CA TYR A 221 -10.23 27.04 12.79
C TYR A 221 -11.74 27.35 12.80
N LEU A 222 -12.59 26.34 12.90
CA LEU A 222 -14.04 26.51 13.03
C LEU A 222 -14.40 27.29 14.31
N LEU A 223 -13.81 26.92 15.45
CA LEU A 223 -14.02 27.58 16.73
C LEU A 223 -13.52 29.04 16.74
N GLN A 224 -12.31 29.29 16.19
CA GLN A 224 -11.75 30.64 16.08
C GLN A 224 -12.57 31.53 15.14
N GLY A 225 -13.10 30.95 14.06
CA GLY A 225 -13.93 31.68 13.10
C GLY A 225 -15.29 32.11 13.63
N GLY A 226 -15.69 31.68 14.84
CA GLY A 226 -17.00 31.98 15.41
C GLY A 226 -18.16 31.43 14.59
N TYR A 227 -17.89 30.43 13.73
CA TYR A 227 -18.89 29.76 12.91
C TYR A 227 -19.71 28.84 13.83
N ALA A 228 -20.72 29.40 14.48
CA ALA A 228 -21.53 28.69 15.45
C ALA A 228 -22.30 27.54 14.79
N ILE A 229 -22.12 26.33 15.32
CA ILE A 229 -23.08 25.24 15.14
C ILE A 229 -24.27 25.61 16.03
N LYS A 230 -25.30 26.22 15.44
CA LYS A 230 -26.62 26.37 16.08
C LYS A 230 -27.50 25.21 15.69
#